data_AF-A0A1V5W049-F1
#
_entry.id   AF-A0A1V5W049-F1
#
_cell.length_a   1.000
_cell.length_b   1.000
_cell.length_c   1.000
_cell.angle_alpha   90.00
_cell.angle_beta   90.00
_cell.angle_gamma   90.00
#
_symmetry.space_group_name_H-M   'P 1'
#
loop_
_entity.id
_entity.type
_entity.pdbx_description
1 polymer ?
#
loop_
_entity_poly.entity_id
_entity_poly.type
_entity_poly.pdbx_seq_one_letter_code
_entity_poly.pdbx_strand_id
1 'polypeptide(L)'
;MEQIGLIILVTGVVYVYVSKTYTYSIVIFTSLVLNEKQKFSHCILVWLIPFLWFYMFKDFYANTNNTMTKDIRDKKNGKRGGFTESNIGIN
;
A
#
# COMPACT_ATOMS: atom_id res chain seq x y z
N MET A 1 16.49 -3.55 15.68
CA MET A 1 17.11 -4.20 14.50
C MET A 1 16.08 -4.83 13.56
N GLU A 2 15.01 -5.46 14.07
CA GLU A 2 13.96 -6.10 13.24
C GLU A 2 13.26 -5.14 12.26
N GLN A 3 12.94 -3.91 12.68
CA GLN A 3 12.30 -2.92 11.80
C GLN A 3 13.17 -2.51 10.60
N ILE A 4 14.49 -2.41 10.79
CA ILE A 4 15.44 -2.04 9.72
C ILE A 4 15.49 -3.17 8.68
N GLY A 5 15.51 -4.44 9.13
CA GLY A 5 15.47 -5.59 8.24
C GLY A 5 14.17 -5.66 7.42
N LEU A 6 13.03 -5.36 8.04
CA LEU A 6 11.74 -5.32 7.35
C LEU A 6 11.68 -4.20 6.31
N ILE A 7 12.21 -3.01 6.62
CA ILE A 7 12.29 -1.90 5.66
C ILE A 7 13.14 -2.30 4.45
N ILE A 8 14.34 -2.85 4.68
CA ILE A 8 15.23 -3.29 3.59
C ILE A 8 14.54 -4.34 2.70
N LEU A 9 13.82 -5.29 3.30
CA LEU A 9 13.09 -6.31 2.56
C LEU A 9 11.96 -5.69 1.71
N VAL A 10 11.16 -4.80 2.30
CA VAL A 10 10.07 -4.11 1.58
C VAL A 10 10.64 -3.26 0.45
N THR A 11 11.70 -2.49 0.70
CA THR A 11 12.36 -1.68 -0.33
C THR A 11 12.94 -2.56 -1.45
N GLY A 12 13.54 -3.71 -1.11
CA GLY A 12 14.04 -4.67 -2.09
C GLY A 12 12.94 -5.25 -2.98
N VAL A 13 11.82 -5.67 -2.38
CA VAL A 13 10.66 -6.19 -3.13
C VAL A 13 10.07 -5.13 -4.05
N VAL A 14 9.90 -3.89 -3.57
CA VAL A 14 9.41 -2.77 -4.39
C VAL A 14 10.36 -2.47 -5.54
N TYR A 15 11.67 -2.48 -5.30
CA TYR A 15 12.67 -2.26 -6.33
C TYR A 15 12.64 -3.35 -7.42
N VAL A 16 12.56 -4.63 -7.02
CA VAL A 16 12.43 -5.76 -7.96
C VAL A 16 11.15 -5.64 -8.77
N TYR A 17 10.04 -5.27 -8.13
CA TYR A 17 8.76 -5.05 -8.81
C TYR A 17 8.84 -3.94 -9.86
N VAL A 18 9.37 -2.76 -9.49
CA VAL A 18 9.50 -1.61 -10.39
C VAL A 18 10.43 -1.91 -11.55
N SER A 19 11.58 -2.52 -11.29
CA SER A 19 12.54 -2.89 -12.35
C SER A 19 11.95 -3.86 -13.37
N LYS A 20 11.25 -4.92 -12.92
CA LYS A 20 10.57 -5.86 -13.80
C LYS A 20 9.45 -5.21 -14.58
N THR A 21 8.63 -4.39 -13.91
CA THR A 21 7.55 -3.62 -14.54
C THR A 21 8.09 -2.74 -15.66
N TYR A 22 9.19 -2.03 -15.41
CA TYR A 22 9.85 -1.20 -16.42
C TYR A 22 10.34 -1.99 -17.62
N THR A 23 10.98 -3.15 -17.40
CA THR A 23 11.41 -4.04 -18.50
C THR A 23 10.22 -4.50 -19.34
N TYR A 24 9.11 -4.91 -18.70
CA TYR A 24 7.91 -5.32 -19.44
C TYR A 24 7.26 -4.16 -20.19
N SER A 25 7.23 -2.96 -19.61
CA SER A 25 6.75 -1.77 -20.30
C SER A 25 7.53 -1.50 -21.58
N ILE A 26 8.87 -1.59 -21.55
CA ILE A 26 9.70 -1.43 -22.76
C ILE A 26 9.28 -2.44 -23.83
N VAL A 27 9.17 -3.72 -23.49
CA VAL A 27 8.78 -4.79 -24.43
C VAL A 27 7.42 -4.49 -25.07
N ILE A 28 6.43 -4.08 -24.28
CA ILE A 28 5.09 -3.73 -24.75
C ILE A 28 5.12 -2.53 -25.69
N PHE A 29 5.89 -1.48 -25.36
CA PHE A 29 6.03 -0.30 -26.21
C PHE A 29 6.72 -0.60 -27.54
N THR A 30 7.74 -1.47 -27.53
CA THR A 30 8.47 -1.89 -28.74
C THR A 30 7.71 -2.89 -29.62
N SER A 31 6.63 -3.51 -29.12
CA SER A 31 5.88 -4.48 -29.90
C SER A 31 5.14 -3.78 -31.07
N LEU A 32 5.30 -4.31 -32.28
CA LEU A 32 4.59 -3.87 -33.49
C LEU A 32 3.16 -4.44 -33.58
N VAL A 33 2.83 -5.42 -32.75
CA VAL A 33 1.56 -6.15 -32.80
C VAL A 33 0.44 -5.38 -32.09
N LEU A 34 0.77 -4.63 -31.03
CA LEU A 34 -0.22 -3.90 -30.23
C LEU A 34 -0.46 -2.49 -30.75
N ASN A 35 -1.74 -2.10 -30.77
CA ASN A 35 -2.15 -0.74 -31.06
C ASN A 35 -1.84 0.20 -29.88
N GLU A 36 -1.68 1.50 -30.10
CA GLU A 36 -1.23 2.45 -29.06
C GLU A 36 -2.16 2.48 -27.83
N LYS A 37 -3.48 2.39 -28.05
CA LYS A 37 -4.48 2.31 -26.97
C LYS A 37 -4.32 1.05 -26.11
N GLN A 38 -3.92 -0.07 -26.72
CA GLN A 38 -3.68 -1.34 -26.01
C GLN A 38 -2.37 -1.28 -25.21
N LYS A 39 -1.32 -0.64 -25.75
CA LYS A 39 -0.08 -0.40 -25.01
C LYS A 39 -0.33 0.44 -23.75
N PHE A 40 -1.16 1.48 -23.87
CA PHE A 40 -1.53 2.34 -22.75
C PHE A 40 -2.34 1.61 -21.68
N SER A 41 -3.35 0.82 -22.07
CA SER A 41 -4.15 0.04 -21.11
C SER A 41 -3.31 -1.01 -20.39
N HIS A 42 -2.40 -1.70 -21.08
CA HIS A 42 -1.48 -2.64 -20.44
C HIS A 42 -0.58 -1.95 -19.42
N CYS A 43 -0.07 -0.76 -19.73
CA CYS A 43 0.75 0.01 -18.79
C CYS A 43 -0.06 0.34 -17.51
N ILE A 44 -1.29 0.86 -17.66
CA ILE A 44 -2.16 1.17 -16.52
C ILE A 44 -2.46 -0.07 -15.68
N LEU A 45 -2.80 -1.19 -16.32
CA LEU A 45 -3.12 -2.43 -15.62
C LEU A 45 -1.96 -2.94 -14.77
N VAL A 46 -0.73 -2.89 -15.29
CA VAL A 46 0.44 -3.32 -14.52
C VAL A 46 0.66 -2.39 -13.32
N TRP A 47 0.49 -1.09 -13.47
CA TRP A 47 0.61 -0.15 -12.33
C TRP A 47 -0.49 -0.29 -11.28
N LEU A 48 -1.65 -0.86 -11.62
CA LEU A 48 -2.76 -1.10 -10.69
C LEU A 48 -2.61 -2.34 -9.81
N ILE A 49 -1.72 -3.28 -10.16
CA ILE A 49 -1.49 -4.53 -9.42
C ILE A 49 -1.22 -4.29 -7.91
N PRO A 50 -0.33 -3.38 -7.48
CA PRO A 50 -0.06 -3.15 -6.05
C PRO A 50 -1.29 -2.61 -5.30
N PHE A 51 -2.14 -1.82 -5.96
CA PHE A 51 -3.39 -1.35 -5.37
C PHE A 51 -4.38 -2.49 -5.18
N LEU A 52 -4.55 -3.33 -6.20
CA LEU A 52 -5.37 -4.55 -6.11
C LEU A 52 -4.89 -5.45 -4.97
N TRP A 53 -3.58 -5.67 -4.86
CA TRP A 53 -2.99 -6.43 -3.76
C TRP A 53 -3.36 -5.82 -2.40
N PHE A 54 -3.14 -4.52 -2.22
CA PHE A 54 -3.52 -3.85 -0.98
C PHE A 54 -5.00 -4.03 -0.64
N TYR A 55 -5.90 -3.85 -1.61
CA TYR A 55 -7.34 -4.00 -1.38
C TYR A 55 -7.77 -5.42 -1.03
N MET A 56 -7.12 -6.44 -1.60
CA MET A 56 -7.38 -7.83 -1.27
C MET A 56 -6.91 -8.19 0.15
N PHE A 57 -5.78 -7.64 0.57
CA PHE A 57 -5.17 -8.00 1.85
C PHE A 57 -5.53 -7.07 3.01
N LYS A 58 -6.11 -5.89 2.76
CA LYS A 58 -6.45 -4.92 3.81
C LYS A 58 -7.30 -5.53 4.93
N ASP A 59 -8.24 -6.40 4.58
CA ASP A 59 -9.19 -6.97 5.54
C ASP A 59 -8.54 -8.07 6.41
N PHE A 60 -7.47 -8.70 5.93
CA PHE A 60 -6.68 -9.65 6.72
C PHE A 60 -5.90 -8.96 7.85
N TYR A 61 -5.40 -7.75 7.61
CA TYR A 61 -4.65 -6.97 8.61
C TYR A 61 -5.54 -6.11 9.51
N ALA A 62 -6.77 -5.83 9.10
CA ALA A 62 -7.71 -5.00 9.85
C ALA A 62 -8.18 -5.64 11.19
N ASN A 63 -8.00 -6.95 11.36
CA ASN A 63 -8.46 -7.67 12.56
C ASN A 63 -7.57 -7.50 13.80
N THR A 64 -6.36 -6.95 13.67
CA THR A 64 -5.38 -6.96 14.77
C THR A 64 -5.42 -5.75 15.68
N ASN A 65 -6.03 -4.64 15.28
CA ASN A 65 -6.20 -3.47 16.13
C ASN A 65 -7.59 -2.89 15.91
N ASN A 66 -8.51 -3.18 16.83
CA ASN A 66 -9.70 -2.35 17.00
C ASN A 66 -9.24 -0.96 17.44
N THR A 67 -8.76 -0.14 16.50
CA THR A 67 -8.65 1.30 16.72
C THR A 67 -10.05 1.77 17.04
N MET A 68 -10.23 2.14 18.31
CA MET A 68 -11.50 2.61 18.86
C MET A 68 -12.14 3.59 17.88
N THR A 69 -13.32 3.23 17.36
CA THR A 69 -14.01 4.10 16.40
C THR A 69 -14.26 5.46 17.05
N LYS A 70 -14.22 6.53 16.23
CA LYS A 70 -14.38 7.90 16.71
C LYS A 70 -15.61 8.04 17.62
N ASP A 71 -16.70 7.36 17.29
CA ASP A 71 -17.93 7.34 18.08
C ASP A 71 -17.73 6.75 19.49
N ILE A 72 -17.06 5.60 19.60
CA ILE A 72 -16.77 4.99 20.90
C ILE A 72 -15.81 5.91 21.70
N ARG A 73 -14.81 6.50 21.04
CA ARG A 73 -13.84 7.42 21.66
C ARG A 73 -14.53 8.66 22.21
N ASP A 74 -15.40 9.27 21.43
CA ASP A 74 -16.10 10.50 21.79
C ASP A 74 -17.15 10.26 22.89
N LYS A 75 -17.72 9.03 22.96
CA LYS A 75 -18.58 8.58 24.06
C LYS A 75 -17.82 8.34 25.37
N LYS A 76 -16.56 7.85 25.30
CA LYS A 76 -15.71 7.62 26.48
C LYS A 76 -15.04 8.90 27.00
N ASN A 77 -14.59 9.78 26.12
CA ASN A 77 -13.84 11.00 26.47
C ASN A 77 -14.69 12.29 26.44
N GLY A 78 -16.00 12.16 26.16
CA GLY A 78 -16.97 13.25 26.21
C GLY A 78 -16.66 14.41 25.26
N LYS A 79 -16.81 14.21 23.94
CA LYS A 79 -16.69 15.24 22.87
C LYS A 79 -15.53 16.26 23.00
N ARG A 80 -14.50 16.00 23.79
CA ARG A 80 -13.30 16.83 23.88
C ARG A 80 -12.41 16.45 22.71
N GLY A 81 -12.52 17.22 21.63
CA GLY A 81 -11.75 17.07 20.39
C GLY A 81 -10.27 17.43 20.56
N GLY A 82 -9.58 16.77 21.50
CA GLY A 82 -8.13 16.81 21.64
C GLY A 82 -7.54 15.48 21.18
N PHE A 83 -6.42 15.55 20.45
CA PHE A 83 -5.54 14.40 20.27
C PHE A 83 -5.18 13.90 21.68
N THR A 84 -5.79 12.81 22.11
CA THR A 84 -5.22 12.04 23.21
C THR A 84 -4.03 11.35 22.59
N GLU A 85 -2.85 11.96 22.78
CA GLU A 85 -1.59 11.24 22.65
C GLU A 85 -1.77 9.97 23.48
N SER A 86 -1.89 8.84 22.81
CA SER A 86 -1.71 7.58 23.49
C SER A 86 -0.30 7.65 24.06
N ASN A 87 -0.15 7.60 25.39
CA ASN A 87 1.14 7.46 26.08
C ASN A 87 1.86 6.13 25.73
N ILE A 88 1.62 5.57 24.55
CA ILE A 88 2.35 4.47 23.91
C ILE A 88 3.58 5.12 23.26
N GLY A 89 4.49 5.63 24.09
CA GLY A 89 5.66 6.37 23.60
C GLY A 89 6.50 7.06 24.68
N ILE A 90 6.15 6.96 25.95
CA ILE A 90 7.00 7.42 27.05
C ILE A 90 7.34 6.19 27.89
N ASN A 91 8.64 5.88 27.93
CA ASN A 91 9.27 4.89 28.82
C ASN A 91 8.76 4.99 30.26
#